data_AF-A0A1H9Y0P7-F1
#
_entry.id   AF-A0A1H9Y0P7-F1
#
_cell.length_a   1.000
_cell.length_b   1.000
_cell.length_c   1.000
_cell.angle_alpha   90.00
_cell.angle_beta   90.00
_cell.angle_gamma   90.00
#
_symmetry.space_group_name_H-M   'P 1'
#
loop_
_entity.id
_entity.type
_entity.pdbx_description
1 polymer ?
#
loop_
_entity_poly.entity_id
_entity_poly.type
_entity_poly.pdbx_seq_one_letter_code
_entity_poly.pdbx_strand_id
1 'polypeptide(L)'
;MKKLIISFIILLIVLVALLFYFTLSTNSFEGSVSEINKNGHIIVDCPVPDFGARDAIAYQCKVHLTDNTVITNDNGKVLSLSNIEIGDSVSVTLTKRSFLRKDFNSRTVEAKEITLLH
;
A
#
# COMPACT_ATOMS: atom_id res chain seq x y z
N MET A 1 -30.42 -23.28 23.81
CA MET A 1 -30.77 -22.39 22.68
C MET A 1 -30.22 -20.97 22.84
N LYS A 2 -30.53 -20.22 23.92
CA LYS A 2 -30.01 -18.85 24.13
C LYS A 2 -28.47 -18.72 24.05
N LYS A 3 -27.72 -19.65 24.65
CA LYS A 3 -26.25 -19.67 24.58
C LYS A 3 -25.69 -19.92 23.17
N LEU A 4 -26.40 -20.70 22.36
CA LEU A 4 -26.02 -20.95 20.95
C LEU A 4 -26.27 -19.71 20.09
N ILE A 5 -27.38 -19.01 20.31
CA ILE A 5 -27.70 -17.76 19.62
C ILE A 5 -26.65 -16.68 19.95
N ILE A 6 -26.28 -16.54 21.23
CA ILE A 6 -25.25 -15.57 21.65
C ILE A 6 -23.89 -15.92 21.02
N SER A 7 -23.49 -17.19 21.01
CA SER A 7 -22.25 -17.64 20.35
C SER A 7 -22.25 -17.31 18.86
N PHE A 8 -23.36 -17.57 18.17
CA PHE A 8 -23.51 -17.26 16.75
C PHE A 8 -23.42 -15.75 16.46
N ILE A 9 -24.03 -14.92 17.30
CA ILE A 9 -23.93 -13.45 17.18
C ILE A 9 -22.49 -12.97 17.34
N ILE A 10 -21.76 -13.49 18.35
CA ILE A 10 -20.35 -13.13 18.56
C ILE A 10 -19.50 -13.53 17.35
N LEU A 11 -19.70 -14.74 16.82
CA LEU A 11 -19.00 -15.20 15.62
C LEU A 11 -19.29 -14.29 14.42
N LEU A 12 -20.54 -13.88 14.23
CA LEU A 12 -20.94 -12.97 13.15
C LEU A 12 -20.24 -11.60 13.29
N ILE A 13 -20.18 -11.04 14.51
CA ILE A 13 -19.51 -9.77 14.76
C ILE A 13 -18.01 -9.86 14.44
N VAL A 14 -17.34 -10.94 14.86
CA VAL A 14 -15.93 -11.16 14.56
C VAL A 14 -15.69 -11.28 13.05
N LEU A 15 -16.56 -12.01 12.35
CA LEU A 15 -16.47 -12.16 10.90
C LEU A 15 -16.62 -10.81 10.18
N VAL A 16 -17.61 -10.01 10.59
CA VAL A 16 -17.84 -8.67 10.05
C VAL A 16 -16.64 -7.75 10.30
N ALA A 17 -16.07 -7.77 11.51
CA ALA A 17 -14.88 -6.98 11.84
C ALA A 17 -13.66 -7.37 11.00
N LEU A 18 -13.46 -8.66 10.74
CA LEU A 18 -12.40 -9.15 9.84
C LEU A 18 -12.62 -8.64 8.41
N LEU A 19 -13.85 -8.73 7.89
CA LEU A 19 -14.17 -8.22 6.55
C LEU A 19 -13.86 -6.72 6.44
N PHE A 20 -14.20 -5.91 7.45
CA PHE A 20 -13.86 -4.49 7.47
C PHE A 20 -12.35 -4.25 7.49
N TYR A 21 -11.59 -5.01 8.27
CA TYR A 21 -10.12 -4.90 8.30
C TYR A 21 -9.50 -5.19 6.92
N PHE A 22 -9.91 -6.29 6.28
CA PHE A 22 -9.32 -6.71 5.00
C PHE A 22 -9.72 -5.83 3.81
N THR A 23 -10.89 -5.18 3.87
CA THR A 23 -11.38 -4.28 2.81
C THR A 23 -10.82 -2.86 2.94
N LEU A 24 -10.65 -2.36 4.16
CA LEU A 24 -10.18 -0.98 4.39
C LEU A 24 -8.66 -0.86 4.50
N SER A 25 -7.95 -1.96 4.77
CA SER A 25 -6.48 -1.96 4.80
C SER A 25 -5.89 -2.29 3.43
N THR A 26 -4.89 -1.51 3.04
CA THR A 26 -4.13 -1.67 1.81
C THR A 26 -3.04 -2.72 2.01
N ASN A 27 -3.01 -3.74 1.16
CA ASN A 27 -1.90 -4.69 1.07
C ASN A 27 -0.93 -4.35 -0.06
N SER A 28 -1.48 -3.83 -1.16
CA SER A 28 -0.73 -3.32 -2.29
C SER A 28 -1.46 -2.14 -2.90
N PHE A 29 -0.72 -1.29 -3.60
CA PHE A 29 -1.29 -0.18 -4.36
C PHE A 29 -0.42 0.14 -5.56
N GLU A 30 -1.02 0.78 -6.55
CA GLU A 30 -0.33 1.30 -7.73
C GLU A 30 -0.22 2.81 -7.65
N GLY A 31 0.85 3.35 -8.19
CA GLY A 31 1.06 4.80 -8.26
C GLY A 31 2.30 5.16 -9.07
N SER A 32 2.43 6.44 -9.40
CA SER A 32 3.58 6.96 -10.11
C SER A 32 4.68 7.36 -9.13
N VAL A 33 5.94 7.11 -9.49
CA VAL A 33 7.11 7.52 -8.70
C VAL A 33 7.31 9.01 -8.88
N SER A 34 7.28 9.78 -7.79
CA SER A 34 7.49 11.23 -7.83
C SER A 34 8.88 11.66 -7.35
N GLU A 35 9.53 10.85 -6.50
CA GLU A 35 10.88 11.09 -6.01
C GLU A 35 11.59 9.77 -5.70
N ILE A 36 12.89 9.71 -5.98
CA ILE A 36 13.76 8.58 -5.64
C ILE A 36 14.85 9.07 -4.69
N ASN A 37 14.81 8.63 -3.44
CA ASN A 37 15.81 9.00 -2.46
C ASN A 37 16.88 7.90 -2.35
N LYS A 38 18.15 8.30 -2.43
CA LYS A 38 19.30 7.39 -2.28
C LYS A 38 19.41 6.76 -0.89
N ASN A 39 18.65 7.26 0.09
CA ASN A 39 18.60 6.76 1.46
C ASN A 39 17.51 5.68 1.67
N GLY A 40 17.31 4.80 0.69
CA GLY A 40 16.45 3.62 0.85
C GLY A 40 14.95 3.90 0.93
N HIS A 41 14.45 4.97 0.29
CA HIS A 41 13.02 5.17 0.12
C HIS A 41 12.68 5.83 -1.21
N ILE A 42 11.48 5.55 -1.70
CA ILE A 42 10.89 6.22 -2.85
C ILE A 42 9.58 6.88 -2.44
N ILE A 43 9.20 7.93 -3.15
CA ILE A 43 7.92 8.60 -2.99
C ILE A 43 7.04 8.20 -4.17
N VAL A 44 5.87 7.66 -3.88
CA VAL A 44 4.90 7.14 -4.86
C VAL A 44 3.54 7.75 -4.59
N ASP A 45 2.76 8.03 -5.62
CA ASP A 45 1.37 8.48 -5.42
C ASP A 45 0.54 7.41 -4.69
N CYS A 46 -0.14 7.80 -3.61
CA CYS A 46 -1.01 6.92 -2.84
C CYS A 46 -2.42 6.89 -3.44
N PRO A 47 -3.14 5.75 -3.29
CA PRO A 47 -4.56 5.65 -3.60
C PRO A 47 -5.44 6.22 -2.47
N VAL A 48 -5.11 7.39 -1.93
CA VAL A 48 -5.94 8.04 -0.90
C VAL A 48 -6.94 8.96 -1.60
N PRO A 49 -8.25 8.67 -1.54
CA PRO A 49 -9.25 9.50 -2.22
C PRO A 49 -9.28 10.90 -1.62
N ASP A 50 -9.15 11.91 -2.49
CA ASP A 50 -9.36 13.29 -2.09
C ASP A 50 -10.76 13.77 -2.44
N PHE A 51 -11.64 13.82 -1.44
CA PHE A 51 -13.01 14.28 -1.59
C PHE A 51 -13.16 15.82 -1.62
N GLY A 52 -12.07 16.58 -1.78
CA GLY A 52 -12.10 18.03 -1.53
C GLY A 52 -11.26 18.96 -2.41
N ALA A 53 -10.16 18.55 -3.04
CA ALA A 53 -9.38 19.47 -3.88
C ALA A 53 -9.84 19.43 -5.35
N ARG A 54 -10.13 20.62 -5.89
CA ARG A 54 -10.47 20.81 -7.31
C ARG A 54 -9.28 20.63 -8.26
N ASP A 55 -8.08 20.47 -7.73
CA ASP A 55 -6.85 20.28 -8.49
C ASP A 55 -6.07 19.12 -7.86
N ALA A 56 -5.82 18.08 -8.67
CA ALA A 56 -5.45 16.73 -8.29
C ALA A 56 -4.02 16.59 -7.73
N ILE A 57 -3.78 17.02 -6.50
CA ILE A 57 -2.59 16.60 -5.76
C ILE A 57 -2.93 15.25 -5.09
N ALA A 58 -2.61 14.16 -5.78
CA ALA A 58 -2.63 12.84 -5.16
C ALA A 58 -1.71 12.86 -3.92
N TYR A 59 -2.20 12.33 -2.79
CA TYR A 59 -1.36 12.22 -1.60
C TYR A 59 -0.17 11.33 -1.88
N GLN A 60 1.02 11.70 -1.46
CA GLN A 60 2.23 10.90 -1.66
C GLN A 60 2.51 9.93 -0.50
N CYS A 61 3.02 8.75 -0.83
CA CYS A 61 3.37 7.67 0.08
C CYS A 61 4.89 7.56 0.14
N LYS A 62 5.44 7.58 1.35
CA LYS A 62 6.85 7.30 1.57
C LYS A 62 7.04 5.79 1.72
N VAL A 63 7.60 5.17 0.71
CA VAL A 63 7.82 3.73 0.64
C VAL A 63 9.28 3.44 1.00
N HIS A 64 9.49 2.82 2.15
CA HIS A 64 10.79 2.34 2.61
C HIS A 64 11.15 1.03 1.92
N LEU A 65 12.37 0.98 1.39
CA LEU A 65 12.99 -0.22 0.87
C LEU A 65 13.95 -0.75 1.94
N THR A 66 13.90 -2.06 2.16
CA THR A 66 14.84 -2.80 3.02
C THR A 66 15.63 -3.79 2.16
N ASP A 67 16.62 -4.45 2.76
CA ASP A 67 17.40 -5.50 2.06
C ASP A 67 16.54 -6.70 1.61
N ASN A 68 15.32 -6.82 2.15
CA ASN A 68 14.36 -7.85 1.79
C ASN A 68 13.35 -7.39 0.71
N THR A 69 13.37 -6.11 0.32
CA THR A 69 12.48 -5.60 -0.72
C THR A 69 12.94 -6.11 -2.08
N VAL A 70 12.07 -6.85 -2.76
CA VAL A 70 12.33 -7.34 -4.13
C VAL A 70 11.79 -6.33 -5.13
N ILE A 71 12.59 -5.94 -6.12
CA ILE A 71 12.11 -5.09 -7.22
C ILE A 71 12.03 -5.97 -8.46
N THR A 72 10.88 -6.00 -9.12
CA THR A 72 10.61 -6.80 -10.32
C THR A 72 10.03 -5.94 -11.44
N ASN A 73 10.05 -6.42 -12.67
CA ASN A 73 9.13 -5.93 -13.71
C ASN A 73 7.90 -6.83 -13.83
N ASP A 74 6.95 -6.41 -14.66
CA ASP A 74 5.78 -7.16 -15.12
C ASP A 74 6.07 -8.62 -15.56
N ASN A 75 7.27 -8.90 -16.07
CA ASN A 75 7.72 -10.23 -16.50
C ASN A 75 8.39 -11.05 -15.36
N GLY A 76 8.43 -10.53 -14.13
CA GLY A 76 9.05 -11.18 -12.98
C GLY A 76 10.59 -11.15 -12.96
N LYS A 77 11.21 -10.38 -13.86
CA LYS A 77 12.66 -10.17 -13.86
C LYS A 77 13.03 -9.27 -12.68
N VAL A 78 13.98 -9.73 -11.86
CA VAL A 78 14.52 -8.93 -10.75
C VAL A 78 15.32 -7.75 -11.29
N LEU A 79 15.03 -6.58 -10.75
CA LEU A 79 15.64 -5.29 -11.07
C LEU A 79 16.36 -4.71 -9.84
N SER A 80 17.10 -3.64 -10.07
CA SER A 80 17.68 -2.81 -9.02
C SER A 80 16.90 -1.50 -8.89
N LEU A 81 17.06 -0.79 -7.77
CA LEU A 81 16.47 0.53 -7.58
C LEU A 81 16.90 1.54 -8.67
N SER A 82 18.10 1.34 -9.26
CA SER A 82 18.58 2.18 -10.36
C SER A 82 17.83 2.02 -11.68
N ASN A 83 16.96 1.01 -11.78
CA ASN A 83 16.08 0.80 -12.93
C ASN A 83 14.73 1.52 -12.80
N ILE A 84 14.45 2.13 -11.65
CA ILE A 84 13.24 2.93 -11.44
C ILE A 84 13.59 4.38 -11.74
N GLU A 85 12.75 5.04 -12.52
CA GLU A 85 12.85 6.46 -12.86
C GLU A 85 11.66 7.25 -12.30
N ILE A 86 11.83 8.57 -12.20
CA ILE A 86 10.72 9.46 -11.82
C ILE A 86 9.69 9.46 -12.96
N GLY A 87 8.42 9.27 -12.62
CA GLY A 87 7.31 9.13 -13.57
C GLY A 87 6.93 7.69 -13.86
N ASP A 88 7.76 6.71 -13.47
CA ASP A 88 7.43 5.30 -13.65
C ASP A 88 6.18 4.92 -12.83
N SER A 89 5.32 4.10 -13.45
CA SER A 89 4.21 3.46 -12.74
C SER A 89 4.70 2.20 -12.04
N VAL A 90 4.43 2.09 -10.74
CA VAL A 90 4.82 0.93 -9.93
C VAL A 90 3.65 0.38 -9.15
N SER A 91 3.61 -0.94 -8.99
CA SER A 91 2.80 -1.63 -8.00
C SER A 91 3.65 -1.91 -6.76
N VAL A 92 3.25 -1.39 -5.61
CA VAL A 92 3.92 -1.56 -4.34
C VAL A 92 3.15 -2.57 -3.50
N THR A 93 3.78 -3.68 -3.14
CA THR A 93 3.25 -4.65 -2.17
C THR A 93 3.90 -4.43 -0.81
N LEU A 94 3.08 -4.24 0.22
CA LEU A 94 3.53 -3.92 1.57
C LEU A 94 3.96 -5.15 2.36
N THR A 95 4.96 -4.99 3.22
CA THR A 95 5.34 -6.02 4.21
C THR A 95 4.20 -6.31 5.18
N LYS A 96 3.42 -5.28 5.51
CA LYS A 96 2.23 -5.37 6.36
C LYS A 96 1.12 -4.49 5.80
N ARG A 97 -0.11 -5.01 5.87
CA ARG A 97 -1.32 -4.23 5.56
C ARG A 97 -1.38 -2.95 6.39
N SER A 98 -1.66 -1.82 5.73
CA SER A 98 -1.75 -0.50 6.36
C SER A 98 -3.03 0.23 5.96
N PHE A 99 -3.55 1.06 6.84
CA PHE A 99 -4.67 1.95 6.52
C PHE A 99 -4.10 3.27 6.01
N LEU A 100 -4.05 3.44 4.68
CA LEU A 100 -3.57 4.68 4.08
C LEU A 100 -4.62 5.78 4.25
N ARG A 101 -4.23 6.91 4.86
CA ARG A 101 -5.12 8.06 5.11
C ARG A 101 -4.41 9.36 4.73
N LYS A 102 -5.09 10.49 4.90
CA LYS A 102 -4.54 11.81 4.57
C LYS A 102 -3.33 12.20 5.42
N ASP A 103 -3.20 11.65 6.64
CA ASP A 103 -2.05 11.95 7.50
C ASP A 103 -0.75 11.36 6.94
N PHE A 104 0.38 12.00 7.24
CA PHE A 104 1.68 11.60 6.69
C PHE A 104 2.19 10.27 7.27
N ASN A 105 1.93 10.02 8.55
CA ASN A 105 2.44 8.85 9.26
C ASN A 105 1.81 7.56 8.73
N SER A 106 0.51 7.57 8.42
CA SER A 106 -0.18 6.42 7.82
C SER A 106 0.28 6.11 6.39
N ARG A 107 0.92 7.07 5.72
CA ARG A 107 1.47 6.97 4.36
C ARG A 107 2.97 6.66 4.33
N THR A 108 3.58 6.45 5.49
CA THR A 108 4.94 5.94 5.59
C THR A 108 4.87 4.42 5.77
N VAL A 109 5.28 3.68 4.75
CA VAL A 109 5.08 2.22 4.66
C VAL A 109 6.36 1.52 4.22
N GLU A 110 6.43 0.21 4.45
CA GLU A 110 7.56 -0.64 4.05
C GLU A 110 7.14 -1.58 2.93
N ALA A 111 7.93 -1.64 1.86
CA ALA A 111 7.67 -2.51 0.73
C ALA A 111 8.31 -3.88 0.93
N LYS A 112 7.51 -4.92 0.68
CA LYS A 112 7.99 -6.28 0.45
C LYS A 112 8.43 -6.46 -1.00
N GLU A 113 7.66 -5.93 -1.93
CA GLU A 113 7.93 -6.03 -3.36
C GLU A 113 7.49 -4.75 -4.08
N ILE A 114 8.24 -4.36 -5.10
CA ILE A 114 7.88 -3.28 -6.02
C ILE A 114 7.95 -3.83 -7.44
N THR A 115 6.85 -3.79 -8.17
CA THR A 115 6.77 -4.23 -9.56
C THR A 115 6.66 -3.01 -10.48
N LEU A 116 7.60 -2.85 -11.39
CA LEU A 116 7.55 -1.84 -12.43
C LEU A 116 6.50 -2.22 -13.48
N LEU A 117 5.56 -1.32 -13.71
CA LEU A 117 4.47 -1.47 -14.68
C LEU A 117 4.88 -0.74 -15.96
N HIS A 118 5.04 -1.48 -17.06
CA HIS A 118 5.32 -0.96 -18.40
C HIS A 118 4.05 -0.85 -19.23
#